data_AF-A0A2A5M8T0-F1
#
_entry.id   AF-A0A2A5M8T0-F1
#
_cell.length_a   1.000
_cell.length_b   1.000
_cell.length_c   1.000
_cell.angle_alpha   90.00
_cell.angle_beta   90.00
_cell.angle_gamma   90.00
#
_symmetry.space_group_name_H-M   'P 1'
#
loop_
_entity.id
_entity.type
_entity.pdbx_description
1 polymer ?
#
loop_
_entity_poly.entity_id
_entity_poly.type
_entity_poly.pdbx_seq_one_letter_code
_entity_poly.pdbx_strand_id
1 'polypeptide(L)'
;GSFLFLGPTGVGKTQSAKALAKFLFDDEKAMIRFDMSEFMEKHSVSRLLGAPPGYIGHEEGGELTEAVRRKPYSVLLFDEVEKAHKDVFNVLLGILDDGRATDSKGVTVDFKNT
;
A
#
# COMPACT_ATOMS: atom_id res chain seq x y z
N GLY A 1 7.26 3.76 -9.31
CA GLY A 1 8.68 4.04 -8.97
C GLY A 1 8.78 4.37 -7.49
N SER A 2 9.85 3.99 -6.79
CA SER A 2 9.81 3.89 -5.32
C SER A 2 10.68 4.91 -4.59
N PHE A 3 10.12 5.54 -3.55
CA PHE A 3 10.77 6.61 -2.79
C PHE A 3 10.58 6.41 -1.28
N LEU A 4 11.58 6.81 -0.49
CA LEU A 4 11.48 6.89 0.97
C LEU A 4 11.64 8.35 1.40
N PHE A 5 10.60 8.92 2.00
CA PHE A 5 10.62 10.28 2.50
C PHE A 5 10.97 10.30 3.98
N LEU A 6 12.10 10.91 4.33
CA LEU A 6 12.56 11.05 5.71
C LEU A 6 12.53 12.52 6.14
N GLY A 7 12.08 12.78 7.36
CA GLY A 7 12.06 14.11 7.96
C GLY A 7 10.97 14.28 9.03
N PRO A 8 10.96 15.40 9.77
CA PRO A 8 9.96 15.67 10.81
C PRO A 8 8.51 15.68 10.30
N THR A 9 7.55 15.65 11.22
CA THR A 9 6.12 15.86 10.89
C THR A 9 5.91 17.28 10.38
N GLY A 10 4.98 17.46 9.43
CA GLY A 10 4.61 18.78 8.90
C GLY A 10 5.52 19.35 7.82
N VAL A 11 6.65 18.70 7.46
CA VAL A 11 7.59 19.20 6.43
C VAL A 11 7.14 18.96 4.98
N GLY A 12 5.92 18.46 4.76
CA GLY A 12 5.34 18.33 3.41
C GLY A 12 5.55 16.98 2.71
N LYS A 13 5.93 15.92 3.42
CA LYS A 13 6.09 14.56 2.84
C LYS A 13 4.82 14.10 2.11
N THR A 14 3.67 14.15 2.78
CA THR A 14 2.36 13.82 2.19
C THR A 14 1.97 14.74 1.03
N GLN A 15 2.33 16.03 1.11
CA GLN A 15 2.02 16.98 0.04
C GLN A 15 2.84 16.70 -1.22
N SER A 16 4.07 16.23 -1.06
CA SER A 16 4.93 15.79 -2.17
C SER A 16 4.31 14.59 -2.90
N ALA A 17 3.76 13.62 -2.17
CA ALA A 17 3.05 12.49 -2.76
C ALA A 17 1.76 12.90 -3.51
N LYS A 18 0.99 13.84 -2.95
CA LYS A 18 -0.19 14.41 -3.64
C LYS A 18 0.18 15.16 -4.93
N ALA A 19 1.22 15.98 -4.87
CA ALA A 19 1.73 16.70 -6.03
C ALA A 19 2.24 15.74 -7.11
N LEU A 20 2.89 14.64 -6.70
CA LEU A 20 3.32 13.58 -7.61
C LEU A 20 2.13 12.90 -8.29
N ALA A 21 1.06 12.59 -7.55
CA ALA A 21 -0.16 12.02 -8.11
C ALA A 21 -0.81 12.95 -9.15
N LYS A 22 -0.90 14.25 -8.84
CA LYS A 22 -1.37 15.27 -9.79
C LYS A 22 -0.48 15.37 -11.01
N PHE A 23 0.83 15.33 -10.84
CA PHE A 23 1.77 15.45 -11.94
C PHE A 23 1.74 14.24 -12.89
N LEU A 24 1.70 13.02 -12.34
CA LEU A 24 1.74 11.79 -13.14
C LEU A 24 0.39 11.41 -13.76
N PHE A 25 -0.71 11.66 -13.05
CA PHE A 25 -2.04 11.14 -13.41
C PHE A 25 -3.10 12.23 -13.59
N ASP A 26 -2.70 13.50 -13.56
CA ASP A 26 -3.59 14.68 -13.63
C ASP A 26 -4.69 14.71 -12.54
N ASP A 27 -4.55 13.90 -11.48
CA ASP A 27 -5.55 13.74 -10.42
C ASP A 27 -4.87 13.58 -9.05
N GLU A 28 -5.05 14.53 -8.14
CA GLU A 28 -4.59 14.40 -6.75
C GLU A 28 -5.27 13.24 -6.02
N LYS A 29 -6.49 12.87 -6.42
CA LYS A 29 -7.20 11.70 -5.87
C LYS A 29 -6.65 10.39 -6.40
N ALA A 30 -5.66 10.41 -7.30
CA ALA A 30 -4.87 9.24 -7.66
C ALA A 30 -3.87 8.85 -6.59
N MET A 31 -3.73 9.61 -5.51
CA MET A 31 -3.03 9.15 -4.33
C MET A 31 -3.93 8.22 -3.48
N ILE A 32 -3.46 7.01 -3.21
CA ILE A 32 -4.07 6.08 -2.26
C ILE A 32 -3.19 6.07 -1.02
N ARG A 33 -3.76 6.36 0.14
CA ARG A 33 -3.02 6.46 1.40
C ARG A 33 -3.37 5.29 2.32
N PHE A 34 -2.34 4.65 2.84
CA PHE A 34 -2.43 3.68 3.92
C PHE A 34 -1.71 4.25 5.15
N ASP A 35 -2.42 4.27 6.28
CA ASP A 35 -1.85 4.64 7.58
C ASP A 35 -1.22 3.39 8.21
N MET A 36 0.11 3.37 8.31
CA MET A 36 0.85 2.20 8.80
C MET A 36 0.72 1.99 10.30
N SER A 37 0.21 2.97 11.05
CA SER A 37 -0.15 2.80 12.45
C SER A 37 -1.33 1.83 12.63
N GLU A 38 -2.19 1.63 11.62
CA GLU A 38 -3.23 0.60 11.68
C GLU A 38 -2.70 -0.85 11.51
N PHE A 39 -1.44 -0.98 11.09
CA PHE A 39 -0.77 -2.26 10.81
C PHE A 39 0.29 -2.61 11.86
N MET A 40 0.22 -2.01 13.05
CA MET A 40 1.13 -2.27 14.17
C MET A 40 1.06 -3.71 14.70
N GLU A 41 -0.12 -4.31 14.65
CA GLU A 41 -0.37 -5.64 15.21
C GLU A 41 -0.18 -6.73 14.16
N LYS A 42 0.32 -7.89 14.59
CA LYS A 42 0.59 -9.00 13.65
C LYS A 42 -0.65 -9.44 12.86
N HIS A 43 -1.82 -9.43 13.50
CA HIS A 43 -3.07 -9.86 12.86
C HIS A 43 -3.63 -8.80 11.90
N SER A 44 -3.26 -7.52 12.02
CA SER A 44 -3.72 -6.51 11.06
C SER A 44 -2.94 -6.55 9.75
N VAL A 45 -1.73 -7.14 9.73
CA VAL A 45 -0.94 -7.36 8.49
C VAL A 45 -1.72 -8.15 7.45
N SER A 46 -2.52 -9.15 7.87
CA SER A 46 -3.32 -9.93 6.92
C SER A 46 -4.39 -9.10 6.23
N ARG A 47 -4.76 -7.91 6.71
CA ARG A 47 -5.68 -7.04 5.98
C ARG A 47 -5.09 -6.51 4.67
N LEU A 48 -3.76 -6.31 4.59
CA LEU A 48 -3.11 -5.81 3.37
C LEU A 48 -3.30 -6.75 2.17
N LEU A 49 -3.10 -8.06 2.40
CA LEU A 49 -3.19 -9.09 1.36
C LEU A 49 -4.43 -10.00 1.52
N GLY A 50 -5.30 -9.73 2.47
CA GLY A 50 -6.49 -10.53 2.75
C GLY A 50 -6.25 -11.61 3.81
N ALA A 51 -7.30 -11.91 4.58
CA ALA A 51 -7.23 -12.95 5.60
C ALA A 51 -7.06 -14.34 4.94
N PRO A 52 -6.40 -15.32 5.60
CA PRO A 52 -6.29 -16.68 5.08
C PRO A 52 -7.67 -17.38 4.93
N PRO A 53 -7.78 -18.42 4.10
CA PRO A 53 -9.01 -19.22 4.02
C PRO A 53 -9.45 -19.72 5.40
N GLY A 54 -10.73 -19.54 5.72
CA GLY A 54 -11.31 -19.91 7.02
C GLY A 54 -11.29 -18.84 8.10
N TYR A 55 -10.73 -17.64 7.82
CA TYR A 55 -10.78 -16.49 8.71
C TYR A 55 -11.80 -15.43 8.25
N ILE A 56 -12.33 -14.65 9.19
CA ILE A 56 -13.20 -13.50 8.89
C ILE A 56 -12.42 -12.50 8.03
N GLY A 57 -13.04 -12.00 6.96
CA GLY A 57 -12.42 -11.07 6.01
C GLY A 57 -11.72 -11.75 4.82
N HIS A 58 -11.72 -13.09 4.72
CA HIS A 58 -11.14 -13.78 3.55
C HIS A 58 -11.83 -13.37 2.23
N GLU A 59 -13.15 -13.18 2.26
CA GLU A 59 -13.90 -12.83 1.06
C GLU A 59 -13.67 -11.40 0.56
N GLU A 60 -13.18 -10.50 1.42
CA GLU A 60 -12.97 -9.08 1.13
C GLU A 60 -11.73 -8.83 0.26
N GLY A 61 -10.82 -9.81 0.16
CA GLY A 61 -9.52 -9.65 -0.49
C GLY A 61 -8.56 -8.78 0.34
N GLY A 62 -7.42 -8.44 -0.25
CA GLY A 62 -6.46 -7.55 0.40
C GLY A 62 -6.80 -6.08 0.20
N GLU A 63 -6.76 -5.28 1.26
CA GLU A 63 -6.97 -3.82 1.17
C GLU A 63 -6.00 -3.18 0.15
N LEU A 64 -4.74 -3.63 0.13
CA LEU A 64 -3.72 -3.12 -0.79
C LEU A 64 -3.97 -3.57 -2.23
N THR A 65 -4.21 -4.87 -2.41
CA THR A 65 -4.40 -5.44 -3.76
C THR A 65 -5.69 -4.95 -4.39
N GLU A 66 -6.79 -4.85 -3.63
CA GLU A 66 -8.06 -4.30 -4.12
C GLU A 66 -7.96 -2.80 -4.45
N ALA A 67 -7.25 -2.02 -3.65
CA ALA A 67 -7.08 -0.59 -3.93
C ALA A 67 -6.35 -0.36 -5.28
N VAL A 68 -5.26 -1.09 -5.52
CA VAL A 68 -4.50 -1.00 -6.79
C VAL A 68 -5.29 -1.60 -7.94
N ARG A 69 -5.97 -2.74 -7.75
CA ARG A 69 -6.81 -3.35 -8.78
C ARG A 69 -7.92 -2.40 -9.25
N ARG A 70 -8.52 -1.62 -8.33
CA ARG A 70 -9.55 -0.61 -8.66
C ARG A 70 -8.95 0.64 -9.28
N LYS A 71 -7.72 1.03 -8.90
CA LYS A 71 -7.04 2.22 -9.41
C LYS A 71 -5.56 1.93 -9.73
N PRO A 72 -5.27 1.26 -10.86
CA PRO A 72 -3.92 0.78 -11.20
C PRO A 72 -2.94 1.90 -11.58
N TYR A 73 -3.45 3.09 -11.90
CA TYR A 73 -2.67 4.30 -12.12
C TYR A 73 -2.85 5.21 -10.89
N SER A 74 -2.01 5.00 -9.90
CA SER A 74 -2.09 5.67 -8.61
C SER A 74 -0.72 5.84 -7.97
N VAL A 75 -0.60 6.82 -7.07
CA VAL A 75 0.55 6.92 -6.16
C VAL A 75 0.16 6.28 -4.85
N LEU A 76 0.89 5.25 -4.42
CA LEU A 76 0.71 4.63 -3.11
C LEU A 76 1.53 5.37 -2.06
N LEU A 77 0.86 5.85 -1.01
CA LEU A 77 1.51 6.46 0.15
C LEU A 77 1.32 5.57 1.38
N PHE A 78 2.43 5.07 1.91
CA PHE A 78 2.50 4.40 3.20
C PHE A 78 2.97 5.41 4.25
N ASP A 79 2.02 6.02 4.97
CA ASP A 79 2.29 7.05 5.98
C ASP A 79 2.71 6.40 7.30
N GLU A 80 3.61 7.04 8.07
CA GLU A 80 4.15 6.52 9.35
C GLU A 80 4.69 5.07 9.26
N VAL A 81 5.38 4.71 8.18
CA VAL A 81 5.83 3.33 7.91
C VAL A 81 6.69 2.73 9.02
N GLU A 82 7.38 3.54 9.82
CA GLU A 82 8.13 3.10 10.99
C GLU A 82 7.27 2.49 12.10
N LYS A 83 5.95 2.70 12.07
CA LYS A 83 4.98 2.16 13.03
C LYS A 83 4.47 0.77 12.64
N ALA A 84 4.53 0.39 11.36
CA ALA A 84 4.01 -0.90 10.91
C ALA A 84 4.71 -2.09 11.59
N HIS A 85 3.96 -3.19 11.75
CA HIS A 85 4.53 -4.46 12.12
C HIS A 85 5.58 -4.90 11.10
N LYS A 86 6.68 -5.51 11.58
CA LYS A 86 7.80 -5.93 10.74
C LYS A 86 7.41 -6.78 9.52
N ASP A 87 6.35 -7.58 9.64
CA ASP A 87 5.90 -8.46 8.56
C ASP A 87 5.27 -7.69 7.39
N VAL A 88 4.84 -6.43 7.58
CA VAL A 88 4.40 -5.54 6.49
C VAL A 88 5.56 -5.30 5.51
N PHE A 89 6.79 -5.13 6.03
CA PHE A 89 7.94 -4.90 5.16
C PHE A 89 8.24 -6.06 4.24
N ASN A 90 7.93 -7.31 4.62
CA ASN A 90 8.08 -8.46 3.71
C ASN A 90 7.16 -8.34 2.50
N VAL A 91 5.92 -7.86 2.72
CA VAL A 91 4.97 -7.60 1.62
C VAL A 91 5.48 -6.47 0.73
N LEU A 92 5.92 -5.36 1.33
CA LEU A 92 6.43 -4.21 0.60
C LEU A 92 7.70 -4.54 -0.20
N LEU A 93 8.63 -5.29 0.38
CA LEU A 93 9.85 -5.75 -0.31
C LEU A 93 9.51 -6.60 -1.53
N GLY A 94 8.58 -7.55 -1.40
CA GLY A 94 8.14 -8.34 -2.55
C GLY A 94 7.56 -7.48 -3.68
N ILE A 95 6.78 -6.45 -3.34
CA ILE A 95 6.25 -5.49 -4.32
C ILE A 95 7.37 -4.67 -4.97
N LEU A 96 8.34 -4.20 -4.18
CA LEU A 96 9.46 -3.41 -4.66
C LEU A 96 10.38 -4.21 -5.59
N ASP A 97 10.53 -5.51 -5.35
CA ASP A 97 11.36 -6.41 -6.15
C ASP A 97 10.65 -6.88 -7.43
N ASP A 98 9.46 -7.48 -7.30
CA ASP A 98 8.76 -8.14 -8.43
C ASP A 98 7.77 -7.22 -9.16
N GLY A 99 7.40 -6.08 -8.54
CA GLY A 99 6.35 -5.20 -9.03
C GLY A 99 4.96 -5.82 -8.97
N ARG A 100 4.76 -6.85 -8.14
CA ARG A 100 3.49 -7.60 -8.02
C ARG A 100 3.23 -8.04 -6.58
N ALA A 101 1.96 -8.20 -6.25
CA ALA A 101 1.53 -8.89 -5.04
C ALA A 101 0.39 -9.85 -5.35
N THR A 102 0.33 -10.97 -4.63
CA THR A 102 -0.78 -11.92 -4.71
C THR A 102 -1.50 -11.92 -3.37
N ASP A 103 -2.82 -11.74 -3.42
CA ASP A 103 -3.66 -11.78 -2.22
C ASP A 103 -3.98 -13.21 -1.78
N SER A 104 -4.65 -13.33 -0.64
CA SER A 104 -5.03 -14.62 -0.05
C SER A 104 -6.07 -15.38 -0.88
N LYS A 105 -6.73 -14.72 -1.84
CA LYS A 105 -7.65 -15.33 -2.82
C LYS A 105 -6.92 -15.81 -4.08
N GLY A 106 -5.61 -15.63 -4.16
CA GLY A 106 -4.80 -16.00 -5.31
C GLY A 106 -4.86 -14.98 -6.46
N VAL A 107 -5.38 -13.78 -6.22
CA VAL A 107 -5.42 -12.71 -7.22
C VAL A 107 -4.10 -11.96 -7.21
N THR A 108 -3.40 -12.01 -8.34
CA THR A 108 -2.16 -11.25 -8.54
C THR A 108 -2.45 -9.88 -9.14
N VAL A 109 -1.91 -8.82 -8.53
CA VAL A 109 -2.03 -7.44 -8.98
C VAL A 109 -0.67 -6.89 -9.39
N ASP A 110 -0.63 -6.12 -10.48
CA ASP A 110 0.57 -5.48 -11.02
C ASP A 110 0.70 -4.03 -10.52
N PHE A 111 1.88 -3.69 -10.00
CA PHE A 111 2.21 -2.40 -9.39
C PHE A 111 3.15 -1.57 -10.28
N LYS A 112 3.45 -2.00 -11.52
CA LYS A 112 4.43 -1.30 -12.38
C LYS A 112 3.97 0.10 -12.83
N ASN A 113 2.68 0.36 -12.83
CA ASN A 113 2.10 1.68 -13.16
C ASN A 113 1.74 2.50 -11.91
N THR A 114 2.28 2.10 -10.75
CA THR A 114 2.16 2.81 -9.47
C THR A 114 3.48 3.39 -8.98
#